data_AF-C0PB57-F1
#
_entry.id   AF-C0PB57-F1
#
_cell.length_a   1.000
_cell.length_b   1.000
_cell.length_c   1.000
_cell.angle_alpha   90.00
_cell.angle_beta   90.00
_cell.angle_gamma   90.00
#
_symmetry.space_group_name_H-M   'P 1'
#
loop_
_entity.id
_entity.type
_entity.pdbx_description
1 polymer ?
#
loop_
_entity_poly.entity_id
_entity_poly.type
_entity_poly.pdbx_seq_one_letter_code
_entity_poly.pdbx_strand_id
1 'polypeptide(L)' 'MYRKQHKKDIHAEAVKKRRRATKKPYSRSIVGASLEVIQKKRAEKPEVRDAAREAALREIK' A
#
# COMPACT_ATOMS: atom_id res chain seq x y z
N MET A 1 27.13 -11.03 -34.77
CA MET A 1 27.49 -11.08 -33.34
C MET A 1 28.03 -9.75 -32.78
N TYR A 2 28.90 -9.02 -33.49
CA TYR A 2 29.50 -7.77 -33.00
C TYR A 2 28.50 -6.61 -32.77
N ARG A 3 27.66 -6.28 -33.76
CA ARG A 3 26.80 -5.08 -33.69
C ARG A 3 25.74 -5.11 -32.57
N LYS A 4 25.16 -6.29 -32.30
CA LYS A 4 24.19 -6.48 -31.20
C LYS A 4 24.83 -6.30 -29.81
N GLN A 5 26.01 -6.88 -29.58
CA GLN A 5 26.74 -6.74 -28.31
C GLN A 5 27.20 -5.29 -28.08
N HIS A 6 27.66 -4.62 -29.14
CA HIS A 6 28.13 -3.23 -29.09
C HIS A 6 27.02 -2.21 -29.30
N LYS A 7 25.75 -2.63 -29.17
CA LYS A 7 24.62 -1.71 -29.09
C LYS A 7 24.44 -0.82 -30.33
N LYS A 8 25.00 -1.20 -31.48
CA LYS A 8 24.95 -0.41 -32.73
C LYS A 8 23.61 -0.51 -33.46
N ASP A 9 22.75 -1.46 -33.08
CA ASP A 9 21.41 -1.70 -33.65
C ASP A 9 20.28 -1.45 -32.62
N ILE A 10 20.54 -0.62 -31.59
CA ILE A 10 19.65 -0.43 -30.43
C ILE A 10 18.25 0.09 -30.76
N HIS A 11 18.08 0.77 -31.89
CA HIS A 11 16.86 1.54 -32.18
C HIS A 11 15.63 0.67 -32.48
N ALA A 12 15.78 -0.65 -32.71
CA ALA A 12 14.69 -1.52 -33.13
C ALA A 12 14.11 -2.47 -32.05
N GLU A 13 14.84 -2.84 -30.99
CA GLU A 13 14.41 -3.98 -30.13
C GLU A 13 14.37 -3.72 -28.61
N ALA A 14 14.83 -2.57 -28.10
CA ALA A 14 14.96 -2.39 -26.66
C ALA A 14 13.71 -1.76 -26.02
N VAL A 15 12.55 -2.42 -26.09
CA VAL A 15 11.45 -2.12 -25.14
C VAL A 15 11.91 -2.63 -23.78
N LYS A 16 12.53 -1.76 -22.98
CA LYS A 16 12.84 -2.06 -21.57
C LYS A 16 11.54 -2.46 -20.89
N LYS A 17 11.40 -3.73 -20.52
CA LYS A 17 10.26 -4.22 -19.72
C LYS A 17 10.27 -3.46 -18.40
N ARG A 18 9.42 -2.42 -18.31
CA ARG A 18 9.26 -1.63 -17.09
C ARG A 18 8.76 -2.58 -16.01
N ARG A 19 9.54 -2.79 -14.95
CA ARG A 19 9.14 -3.65 -13.83
C ARG A 19 7.87 -3.05 -13.21
N ARG A 20 6.75 -3.76 -13.24
CA ARG A 20 5.52 -3.36 -12.55
C ARG A 20 5.61 -3.82 -11.10
N ALA A 21 5.68 -2.88 -10.16
CA ALA A 21 5.52 -3.19 -8.75
C ALA A 21 4.03 -3.43 -8.48
N THR A 22 3.65 -4.69 -8.20
CA THR A 22 2.28 -5.03 -7.79
C THR A 22 2.15 -4.78 -6.30
N LYS A 23 1.55 -3.65 -5.92
CA LYS A 23 1.13 -3.43 -4.54
C LYS A 23 -0.15 -4.21 -4.31
N LYS A 24 -0.04 -5.47 -3.89
CA LYS A 24 -1.20 -6.24 -3.45
C LYS A 24 -1.72 -5.59 -2.16
N PRO A 25 -2.97 -5.08 -2.11
CA PRO A 25 -3.52 -4.59 -0.86
C PRO A 25 -3.61 -5.78 0.11
N TYR A 26 -2.96 -5.66 1.28
CA TYR A 26 -3.14 -6.60 2.38
C TYR A 26 -4.49 -6.34 3.04
N SER A 27 -5.56 -6.71 2.35
CA SER A 27 -6.95 -6.67 2.82
C SER A 27 -7.37 -8.08 3.24
N ARG A 28 -6.68 -8.64 4.24
CA ARG A 28 -7.03 -9.93 4.84
C ARG A 28 -7.78 -9.69 6.15
N SER A 29 -8.79 -10.50 6.41
CA SER A 29 -9.39 -10.63 7.74
C SER A 29 -8.37 -11.24 8.71
N ILE A 30 -8.54 -10.94 9.99
CA ILE A 30 -7.70 -11.45 11.09
C ILE A 30 -8.61 -12.26 12.02
N VAL A 31 -8.08 -13.27 12.71
CA VAL A 31 -8.84 -14.22 13.55
C VAL A 31 -9.79 -13.53 14.55
N GLY A 32 -9.43 -12.34 15.06
CA GLY A 32 -10.26 -11.57 15.99
C GLY A 32 -11.06 -10.40 15.39
N ALA A 33 -10.99 -10.18 14.07
CA ALA A 33 -11.71 -9.08 13.41
C ALA A 33 -11.95 -9.35 11.92
N SER A 34 -13.21 -9.25 11.50
CA SER A 34 -13.57 -9.30 10.09
C SER A 34 -13.01 -8.10 9.31
N LEU A 35 -12.88 -8.26 8.00
CA LEU A 35 -12.37 -7.21 7.11
C LEU A 35 -13.17 -5.90 7.23
N GLU A 36 -14.49 -6.02 7.33
CA GLU A 36 -15.42 -4.89 7.41
C GLU A 36 -15.22 -4.08 8.69
N VAL A 37 -15.04 -4.76 9.82
CA VAL A 37 -14.81 -4.08 11.11
C VAL A 37 -13.48 -3.33 11.08
N ILE A 38 -12.43 -3.94 10.50
CA ILE A 38 -11.12 -3.30 10.35
C ILE A 38 -11.22 -2.05 9.45
N GLN A 39 -11.95 -2.14 8.34
CA GLN A 39 -12.11 -1.01 7.42
C GLN A 39 -12.90 0.13 8.04
N LYS A 40 -14.00 -0.16 8.75
CA LYS A 40 -14.80 0.86 9.46
C LYS A 40 -13.94 1.64 10.46
N LYS A 41 -13.20 0.95 11.32
CA LYS A 41 -12.27 1.60 12.27
C LYS A 41 -11.18 2.41 11.57
N ARG A 42 -10.65 1.93 10.43
CA ARG A 42 -9.63 2.66 9.64
C ARG A 42 -10.17 3.89 8.90
N ALA A 43 -11.45 3.87 8.51
CA ALA A 43 -12.09 4.96 7.78
C ALA A 43 -12.59 6.10 8.69
N GLU A 44 -12.63 5.88 10.01
CA GLU A 44 -12.94 6.93 10.97
C GLU A 44 -12.00 8.14 10.82
N LYS A 45 -12.61 9.33 10.83
CA LYS A 45 -11.86 10.57 10.66
C LYS A 45 -10.95 10.81 11.88
N PRO A 46 -9.78 11.45 11.69
CA PRO A 46 -8.83 11.70 12.78
C PRO A 46 -9.45 12.42 13.97
N GLU A 47 -10.37 13.36 13.74
CA GLU A 47 -11.00 14.18 14.78
C GLU A 47 -11.82 13.31 15.75
N VAL A 48 -12.48 12.27 15.25
CA VAL A 48 -13.25 11.31 16.07
C VAL A 48 -12.30 10.47 16.92
N ARG A 49 -11.13 10.09 16.37
CA ARG A 49 -10.11 9.32 17.10
C ARG A 49 -9.45 10.13 18.20
N ASP A 50 -9.15 11.39 17.91
CA ASP A 50 -8.52 12.27 18.88
C ASP A 50 -9.50 12.61 20.01
N ALA A 51 -10.78 12.84 19.72
CA ALA A 51 -11.83 12.99 20.74
C ALA A 51 -11.96 11.75 21.64
N ALA A 52 -11.97 10.55 21.05
CA ALA A 52 -12.00 9.30 21.82
C ALA A 52 -10.74 9.12 22.69
N ARG A 53 -9.57 9.51 22.19
CA ARG A 53 -8.31 9.49 22.95
C ARG A 53 -8.38 10.45 24.14
N GLU A 54 -8.83 11.69 23.91
CA GLU A 54 -8.94 12.66 25.00
C GLU A 54 -9.98 12.25 26.05
N ALA A 55 -11.11 11.68 25.64
CA ALA A 55 -12.11 11.17 26.56
C ALA A 55 -11.53 10.06 27.46
N ALA A 56 -10.83 9.09 26.88
CA ALA A 56 -10.15 8.04 27.63
C ALA A 56 -9.07 8.58 28.58
N LEU A 57 -8.30 9.59 28.15
CA LEU A 57 -7.30 10.24 29.01
C LEU A 57 -7.92 11.03 30.16
N ARG A 58 -9.10 11.62 29.97
CA ARG A 58 -9.86 12.29 31.02
C ARG A 58 -10.45 11.31 32.03
N GLU A 59 -10.90 10.13 31.58
CA GLU A 59 -11.49 9.10 32.45
C GLU A 59 -10.44 8.40 33.33
N ILE A 60 -9.20 8.31 32.85
CA ILE A 60 -8.08 7.74 33.61
C ILE A 60 -7.55 8.71 34.70
N LYS A 61 -7.79 10.01 34.54
CA LYS A 61 -7.27 11.06 35.42
C LYS A 61 -8.25 11.39 36.54
#